data_AF-A0A7C3K468-F1
#
_entry.id   AF-A0A7C3K468-F1
#
_cell.length_a   1.000
_cell.length_b   1.000
_cell.length_c   1.000
_cell.angle_alpha   90.00
_cell.angle_beta   90.00
_cell.angle_gamma   90.00
#
_symmetry.space_group_name_H-M   'P 1'
#
loop_
_entity.id
_entity.type
_entity.pdbx_description
1 polymer ?
#
loop_
_entity_poly.entity_id
_entity_poly.type
_entity_poly.pdbx_seq_one_letter_code
_entity_poly.pdbx_strand_id
1 'polypeptide(L)'
;MITIGITSRSFADVLPKDHPSRHPSGKNLYQEVDHFLNCHLPYGDAVVEIKGCLQKTGPTSTFCNVFTINLLMIETVKRLMEMEIQPPLWMSANLPGGDEANRSLEEKYIPRIKHLG
;
A
#
# COMPACT_ATOMS: atom_id res chain seq x y z
N MET A 1 5.43 -16.68 10.68
CA MET A 1 4.89 -15.83 9.59
C MET A 1 5.53 -14.47 9.76
N ILE A 2 6.12 -13.90 8.71
CA ILE A 2 6.65 -12.53 8.74
C ILE A 2 5.53 -11.57 8.32
N THR A 3 5.41 -10.44 9.01
CA THR A 3 4.38 -9.42 8.82
C THR A 3 5.02 -8.09 8.44
N ILE A 4 4.43 -7.41 7.44
CA ILE A 4 4.84 -6.08 7.01
C ILE A 4 3.63 -5.15 7.16
N GLY A 5 3.79 -4.08 7.94
CA GLY A 5 2.77 -3.05 8.11
C GLY A 5 3.15 -1.78 7.38
N ILE A 6 2.23 -1.26 6.56
CA ILE A 6 2.40 0.02 5.86
C ILE A 6 1.38 0.98 6.43
N THR A 7 1.85 2.03 7.09
CA THR A 7 1.00 3.07 7.71
C THR A 7 1.84 4.31 8.02
N SER A 8 1.25 5.30 8.68
CA SER A 8 1.97 6.48 9.14
C SER A 8 1.94 6.62 10.64
N ARG A 9 3.07 7.03 11.22
CA ARG A 9 3.15 7.41 12.63
C ARG A 9 2.34 8.67 12.94
N SER A 10 2.18 9.58 11.97
CA SER A 10 1.50 10.87 12.16
C SER A 10 0.07 10.71 12.65
N PHE A 11 -0.64 9.67 12.20
CA PHE A 11 -2.00 9.37 12.66
C PHE A 11 -1.99 8.53 13.94
N ALA A 12 -1.16 7.48 13.94
CA ALA A 12 -1.09 6.48 14.99
C ALA A 12 -0.62 7.04 16.35
N ASP A 13 0.28 8.03 16.35
CA ASP A 13 0.88 8.57 17.56
C ASP A 13 0.08 9.72 18.17
N VAL A 14 -0.79 10.38 17.38
CA VAL A 14 -1.56 11.57 17.80
C VAL A 14 -2.95 11.21 18.29
N LEU A 15 -3.53 10.11 17.80
CA LEU A 15 -4.86 9.66 18.20
C LEU A 15 -4.92 9.34 19.71
N PRO A 16 -5.92 9.84 20.45
CA PRO A 16 -6.09 9.55 21.88
C PRO A 16 -6.19 8.05 22.14
N LYS A 17 -5.63 7.59 23.27
CA LYS A 17 -5.56 6.16 23.60
C LYS A 17 -6.93 5.51 23.83
N ASP A 18 -7.89 6.30 24.27
CA ASP A 18 -9.28 5.95 24.56
C ASP A 18 -10.23 6.17 23.37
N HIS A 19 -9.70 6.54 22.19
CA HIS A 19 -10.52 6.72 20.99
C HIS A 19 -11.28 5.41 20.64
N PRO A 20 -12.59 5.46 20.38
CA PRO A 20 -13.44 4.26 20.25
C PRO A 20 -13.02 3.33 19.11
N SER A 21 -12.37 3.86 18.07
CA SER A 21 -11.85 3.06 16.95
C SER A 21 -10.54 2.34 17.25
N ARG A 22 -9.94 2.50 18.44
CA ARG A 22 -8.71 1.79 18.79
C ARG A 22 -9.00 0.35 19.17
N HIS A 23 -8.07 -0.54 18.82
CA HIS A 23 -8.08 -1.92 19.30
C HIS A 23 -7.92 -1.95 20.84
N PRO A 24 -8.56 -2.89 21.56
CA PRO A 24 -8.48 -2.98 23.03
C PRO A 24 -7.06 -3.08 23.60
N SER A 25 -6.07 -3.54 22.83
CA SER A 25 -4.66 -3.55 23.24
C SER A 25 -4.04 -2.14 23.34
N GLY A 26 -4.67 -1.11 22.76
CA GLY A 26 -4.16 0.25 22.68
C GLY A 26 -2.92 0.42 21.80
N LYS A 27 -2.49 -0.65 21.12
CA LYS A 27 -1.31 -0.64 20.24
C LYS A 27 -1.67 -0.16 18.83
N ASN A 28 -0.68 0.40 18.16
CA ASN A 28 -0.77 0.82 16.75
C ASN A 28 -0.27 -0.31 15.83
N LEU A 29 -0.75 -0.36 14.58
CA LEU A 29 -0.34 -1.37 13.60
C LEU A 29 1.19 -1.51 13.49
N TYR A 30 1.92 -0.39 13.44
CA TYR A 30 3.38 -0.39 13.31
C TYR A 30 4.11 -1.04 14.51
N GLN A 31 3.42 -1.25 15.64
CA GLN A 31 3.96 -1.88 16.85
C GLN A 31 3.73 -3.40 16.86
N GLU A 32 2.85 -3.91 15.99
CA GLU A 32 2.42 -5.31 15.96
C GLU A 32 2.91 -6.06 14.71
N VAL A 33 3.82 -5.47 13.94
CA VAL A 33 4.40 -6.05 12.72
C VAL A 33 5.91 -6.22 12.86
N ASP A 34 6.46 -7.24 12.19
CA ASP A 34 7.91 -7.50 12.18
C ASP A 34 8.67 -6.39 11.43
N HIS A 35 8.08 -5.88 10.33
CA HIS A 35 8.63 -4.79 9.55
C HIS A 35 7.61 -3.68 9.35
N PHE A 36 7.96 -2.47 9.77
CA PHE A 36 7.16 -1.28 9.56
C PHE A 36 7.72 -0.43 8.42
N LEU A 37 6.88 -0.14 7.43
CA LEU A 37 7.15 0.85 6.40
C LEU A 37 6.30 2.09 6.68
N ASN A 38 6.98 3.17 7.07
CA ASN A 38 6.32 4.46 7.29
C ASN A 38 6.01 5.12 5.95
N CYS A 39 4.73 5.26 5.58
CA CYS A 39 4.34 5.94 4.34
C CYS A 39 4.24 7.47 4.51
N HIS A 40 4.51 7.99 5.71
CA HIS A 40 4.62 9.43 6.01
C HIS A 40 3.38 10.28 5.71
N LEU A 41 2.20 9.66 5.56
CA LEU A 41 0.96 10.41 5.37
C LEU A 41 0.73 11.37 6.56
N PRO A 42 0.30 12.62 6.32
CA PRO A 42 0.11 13.62 7.37
C PRO A 42 -1.12 13.32 8.24
N TYR A 43 -1.15 13.87 9.45
CA TYR A 43 -2.34 13.76 10.30
C TYR A 43 -3.57 14.37 9.61
N GLY A 44 -4.73 13.73 9.78
CA GLY A 44 -6.00 14.17 9.20
C GLY A 44 -6.22 13.78 7.74
N ASP A 45 -5.21 13.22 7.06
CA ASP A 45 -5.29 12.77 5.66
C ASP A 45 -5.95 13.80 4.72
N ALA A 46 -5.51 15.05 4.81
CA ALA A 46 -5.96 16.14 3.95
C ALA A 46 -4.93 17.28 3.98
N VAL A 47 -4.47 17.74 2.82
CA VAL A 47 -3.35 18.69 2.71
C VAL A 47 -3.68 20.03 2.06
N VAL A 48 -4.88 20.18 1.51
CA VAL A 48 -5.30 21.40 0.80
C VAL A 48 -6.29 22.19 1.64
N GLU A 49 -5.94 23.44 1.94
CA GLU A 49 -6.84 24.40 2.56
C GLU A 49 -7.61 25.19 1.50
N ILE A 50 -8.91 25.38 1.70
CA ILE A 50 -9.76 26.21 0.84
C ILE A 50 -10.32 27.34 1.69
N LYS A 51 -10.09 28.59 1.28
CA LYS A 51 -10.56 29.77 2.02
C LYS A 51 -12.08 29.72 2.22
N GLY A 52 -12.52 29.80 3.47
CA GLY A 52 -13.94 29.73 3.85
C GLY A 52 -14.47 28.31 4.10
N CYS A 53 -13.68 27.27 3.82
CA CYS A 53 -13.99 25.90 4.21
C CYS A 53 -13.35 25.58 5.57
N LEU A 54 -14.12 25.03 6.51
CA LEU A 54 -13.60 24.61 7.81
C LEU A 54 -12.72 23.35 7.73
N GLN A 55 -12.93 22.51 6.72
CA GLN A 55 -12.25 21.23 6.55
C GLN A 55 -11.23 21.30 5.41
N LYS A 56 -10.05 20.72 5.62
CA LYS A 56 -9.05 20.50 4.55
C LYS A 56 -9.53 19.42 3.58
N THR A 57 -9.10 19.49 2.33
CA THR A 57 -9.33 18.46 1.31
C THR A 57 -8.00 17.94 0.73
N GLY A 58 -8.06 17.08 -0.28
CA GLY A 58 -6.90 16.45 -0.89
C GLY A 58 -6.35 15.32 -0.02
N PRO A 59 -7.09 14.20 0.12
CA PRO A 59 -6.59 13.04 0.83
C PRO A 59 -5.39 12.42 0.11
N THR A 60 -4.42 12.00 0.91
CA THR A 60 -3.11 11.54 0.48
C THR A 60 -2.84 10.09 0.80
N SER A 61 -3.62 9.46 1.69
CA SER A 61 -3.39 8.11 2.19
C SER A 61 -3.30 7.08 1.06
N THR A 62 -4.19 7.14 0.06
CA THR A 62 -4.12 6.26 -1.11
C THR A 62 -2.80 6.45 -1.86
N PHE A 63 -2.42 7.69 -2.17
CA PHE A 63 -1.17 8.00 -2.87
C PHE A 63 0.06 7.53 -2.08
N CYS A 64 0.15 7.90 -0.81
CA CYS A 64 1.26 7.53 0.07
C CYS A 64 1.38 6.01 0.21
N ASN A 65 0.29 5.32 0.52
CA ASN A 65 0.32 3.86 0.69
C ASN A 65 0.65 3.14 -0.62
N VAL A 66 -0.03 3.48 -1.72
CA VAL A 66 0.22 2.84 -3.02
C VAL A 66 1.65 3.11 -3.50
N PHE A 67 2.16 4.33 -3.31
CA PHE A 67 3.54 4.65 -3.65
C PHE A 67 4.54 3.83 -2.80
N THR A 68 4.34 3.73 -1.49
CA THR A 68 5.18 2.88 -0.63
C THR A 68 5.12 1.41 -1.02
N ILE A 69 3.93 0.89 -1.36
CA ILE A 69 3.78 -0.49 -1.87
C ILE A 69 4.56 -0.66 -3.18
N ASN A 70 4.44 0.28 -4.11
CA ASN A 70 5.19 0.22 -5.37
C ASN A 70 6.70 0.24 -5.14
N LEU A 71 7.21 1.04 -4.20
CA LEU A 71 8.63 1.03 -3.84
C LEU A 71 9.07 -0.33 -3.28
N LEU A 72 8.26 -0.95 -2.41
CA LEU A 72 8.52 -2.29 -1.90
C LEU A 72 8.53 -3.33 -3.03
N MET A 73 7.58 -3.26 -3.97
CA MET A 73 7.52 -4.15 -5.12
C MET A 73 8.71 -3.97 -6.06
N ILE A 74 9.14 -2.73 -6.32
CA ILE A 74 10.34 -2.42 -7.12
C ILE A 74 11.58 -3.06 -6.50
N GLU A 75 11.80 -2.86 -5.19
CA GLU A 75 12.95 -3.46 -4.51
C GLU A 75 12.85 -5.00 -4.50
N THR A 76 11.65 -5.56 -4.33
CA THR A 76 11.42 -7.01 -4.40
C THR A 76 11.81 -7.57 -5.76
N VAL A 77 11.37 -6.95 -6.86
CA VAL A 77 11.72 -7.36 -8.22
C VAL A 77 13.23 -7.28 -8.43
N LYS A 78 13.85 -6.17 -8.01
CA LYS A 78 15.31 -6.01 -8.10
C LYS A 78 16.05 -7.14 -7.39
N ARG A 79 15.65 -7.48 -6.16
CA ARG A 79 16.26 -8.59 -5.41
C ARG A 79 16.06 -9.96 -6.06
N LEU A 80 14.88 -10.23 -6.60
CA LEU A 80 14.64 -11.49 -7.32
C LEU A 80 15.53 -11.60 -8.57
N MET A 81 15.71 -10.50 -9.30
CA MET A 81 16.62 -10.46 -10.46
C MET A 81 18.09 -10.63 -10.06
N GLU A 82 18.53 -10.04 -8.95
CA GLU A 82 19.88 -10.29 -8.36
C GLU A 82 20.11 -11.76 -8.01
N MET A 83 19.03 -12.51 -7.73
CA MET A 83 19.03 -13.95 -7.47
C MET A 83 18.80 -14.80 -8.73
N GLU A 84 18.81 -14.19 -9.92
CA GLU A 84 18.54 -14.85 -11.21
C GLU A 84 17.12 -15.46 -11.32
N ILE A 85 16.18 -14.97 -10.52
CA ILE A 85 14.77 -15.38 -10.54
C ILE A 85 13.97 -14.38 -11.36
N GLN A 86 13.25 -14.85 -12.39
CA GLN A 86 12.33 -14.03 -13.18
C GLN A 86 10.97 -13.92 -12.49
N PRO A 87 10.59 -12.76 -11.91
CA PRO A 87 9.30 -12.61 -11.28
C PRO A 87 8.17 -12.48 -12.32
N PRO A 88 6.95 -12.95 -12.02
CA PRO A 88 5.78 -12.69 -12.84
C PRO A 88 5.41 -11.20 -12.77
N LEU A 89 5.50 -10.49 -13.90
CA LEU A 89 5.13 -9.08 -14.01
C LEU A 89 4.11 -8.87 -15.13
N TRP A 90 3.07 -8.10 -14.83
CA TRP A 90 2.05 -7.75 -15.81
C TRP A 90 2.57 -6.63 -16.70
N MET A 91 2.44 -6.81 -18.00
CA MET A 91 2.60 -5.76 -18.98
C MET A 91 1.32 -4.92 -19.03
N SER A 92 1.43 -3.62 -19.29
CA SER A 92 0.22 -2.83 -19.53
C SER A 92 -0.49 -3.36 -20.79
N ALA A 93 -1.77 -3.70 -20.66
CA ALA A 93 -2.62 -4.12 -21.80
C ALA A 93 -2.71 -3.05 -22.89
N ASN A 94 -2.46 -1.78 -22.55
CA ASN A 94 -2.42 -0.68 -23.52
C ASN A 94 -1.14 -0.65 -24.38
N LEU A 95 -0.15 -1.52 -24.10
CA LEU A 95 1.03 -1.66 -24.94
C LEU A 95 0.78 -2.73 -26.01
N PRO A 96 1.35 -2.57 -27.22
CA PRO A 96 1.33 -3.62 -28.24
C PRO A 96 1.87 -4.94 -27.66
N GLY A 97 1.10 -6.02 -27.79
CA GLY A 97 1.47 -7.34 -27.26
C GLY A 97 1.20 -7.54 -25.76
N GLY A 98 0.57 -6.56 -25.08
CA GLY A 98 0.35 -6.61 -23.62
C GLY A 98 -0.58 -7.75 -23.20
N ASP A 99 -1.67 -7.96 -23.92
CA ASP A 99 -2.62 -9.04 -23.65
C ASP A 99 -1.97 -10.42 -23.87
N GLU A 100 -1.21 -10.58 -24.95
CA GLU A 100 -0.47 -11.81 -25.22
C GLU A 100 0.57 -12.10 -24.14
N ALA A 101 1.29 -11.07 -23.68
CA ALA A 101 2.29 -11.21 -22.61
C ALA A 101 1.66 -11.61 -21.27
N ASN A 102 0.44 -11.15 -20.99
CA ASN A 102 -0.24 -11.38 -19.71
C ASN A 102 -1.04 -12.67 -19.64
N ARG A 103 -1.42 -13.26 -20.77
CA ARG A 103 -2.34 -14.41 -20.83
C ARG A 103 -1.99 -15.54 -19.86
N SER A 104 -0.71 -15.92 -19.80
CA SER A 104 -0.25 -16.98 -18.89
C SER A 104 -0.38 -16.60 -17.41
N LEU A 105 -0.25 -15.31 -17.07
CA LEU A 105 -0.43 -14.78 -15.72
C LEU A 105 -1.92 -14.71 -15.36
N GLU A 106 -2.75 -14.31 -16.31
CA GLU A 106 -4.21 -14.27 -16.16
C GLU A 106 -4.75 -15.66 -15.81
N GLU A 107 -4.46 -16.66 -16.63
CA GLU A 107 -4.87 -18.06 -16.41
C GLU A 107 -4.43 -18.59 -15.03
N LYS A 108 -3.22 -18.20 -14.59
CA LYS A 108 -2.65 -18.65 -13.33
C LYS A 108 -3.21 -17.91 -12.10
N TYR A 109 -3.46 -16.62 -12.20
CA TYR A 109 -3.73 -15.77 -11.03
C TYR A 109 -5.17 -15.28 -10.92
N ILE A 110 -5.91 -15.11 -12.01
CA ILE A 110 -7.31 -14.67 -11.96
C ILE A 110 -8.18 -15.60 -11.07
N PRO A 111 -8.11 -16.95 -11.18
CA PRO A 111 -8.91 -17.83 -10.33
C PRO A 111 -8.62 -17.71 -8.83
N ARG A 112 -7.51 -17.07 -8.46
CA ARG A 112 -7.11 -16.83 -7.06
C ARG A 112 -7.64 -15.50 -6.52
N ILE A 113 -8.17 -14.64 -7.39
CA ILE A 113 -8.64 -13.29 -7.07
C ILE A 113 -10.16 -13.28 -7.15
N LYS A 114 -10.83 -13.35 -5.99
CA LYS A 114 -12.29 -13.55 -5.85
C LYS A 114 -13.20 -12.61 -6.66
N HIS A 115 -12.72 -11.43 -7.05
CA HIS A 115 -13.53 -10.44 -7.78
C HIS A 115 -13.21 -10.42 -9.29
N LEU A 116 -12.24 -11.22 -9.73
CA LEU A 116 -11.86 -11.37 -11.14
C LEU A 116 -12.23 -12.78 -11.68
N GLY A 117 -12.68 -13.70 -10.82
CA GLY A 117 -13.16 -15.04 -11.17
C GLY A 117 -14.39 -15.42 -10.36
#